data_AF-A0A199US07-F1
#
_entry.id   AF-A0A199US07-F1
#
_cell.length_a   1.000
_cell.length_b   1.000
_cell.length_c   1.000
_cell.angle_alpha   90.00
_cell.angle_beta   90.00
_cell.angle_gamma   90.00
#
_symmetry.space_group_name_H-M   'P 1'
#
loop_
_entity.id
_entity.type
_entity.pdbx_description
1 polymer ?
#
loop_
_entity_poly.entity_id
_entity_poly.type
_entity_poly.pdbx_seq_one_letter_code
_entity_poly.pdbx_strand_id
1 'polypeptide(L)'
;MEEMEGTVLRPSLERMKMVRSEETGEMLTEPFLHVCKLILPVVGVLRSPKAEMDFLVELFRSLLDHPDWSMSRACTVSYNKALKKWHGWLMSSSFPVAVKIVPDRKKFMEIIGGSGDINADIETFCTTFAPILQENHKFLASVGLDDLKSS
;
A
#
# COMPACT_ATOMS: atom_id res chain seq x y z
N MET A 1 4.45 3.12 24.89
CA MET A 1 4.31 2.50 23.56
C MET A 1 3.46 1.28 23.81
N GLU A 2 2.15 1.36 23.57
CA GLU A 2 1.29 0.18 23.69
C GLU A 2 1.79 -0.87 22.70
N GLU A 3 2.00 -2.10 23.17
CA GLU A 3 2.16 -3.24 22.27
C GLU A 3 0.85 -3.40 21.51
N MET A 4 0.85 -3.15 20.20
CA MET A 4 -0.27 -3.51 19.34
C MET A 4 -0.39 -5.04 19.34
N GLU A 5 -1.53 -5.57 19.77
CA GLU A 5 -1.82 -6.99 19.68
C GLU A 5 -2.08 -7.39 18.21
N GLY A 6 -1.16 -8.16 17.62
CA GLY A 6 -1.20 -8.59 16.23
C GLY A 6 -0.32 -7.76 15.30
N THR A 7 -0.63 -7.78 14.00
CA THR A 7 0.18 -7.11 12.97
C THR A 7 -0.19 -5.64 12.83
N VAL A 8 0.69 -4.85 12.22
CA VAL A 8 0.39 -3.44 11.87
C VAL A 8 -0.74 -3.31 10.85
N LEU A 9 -1.10 -4.40 10.16
CA LEU A 9 -2.15 -4.41 9.14
C LEU A 9 -3.55 -4.60 9.74
N ARG A 10 -3.67 -5.20 10.94
CA ARG A 10 -4.97 -5.49 11.57
C ARG A 10 -5.91 -4.29 11.65
N PRO A 11 -5.49 -3.09 12.10
CA PRO A 11 -6.37 -1.93 12.12
C PRO A 11 -6.93 -1.57 10.73
N SER A 12 -6.13 -1.76 9.68
CA SER A 12 -6.55 -1.52 8.30
C SER A 12 -7.52 -2.60 7.82
N LEU A 13 -7.24 -3.87 8.12
CA LEU A 13 -8.11 -5.00 7.77
C LEU A 13 -9.49 -4.90 8.42
N GLU A 14 -9.56 -4.52 9.69
CA GLU A 14 -10.83 -4.32 10.39
C GLU A 14 -11.65 -3.19 9.77
N ARG A 15 -11.00 -2.07 9.40
CA ARG A 15 -11.70 -0.96 8.76
C ARG A 15 -12.14 -1.26 7.33
N MET A 16 -11.42 -2.10 6.58
CA MET A 16 -11.84 -2.48 5.22
C MET A 16 -13.24 -3.09 5.18
N LYS A 17 -13.67 -3.76 6.26
CA LYS A 17 -15.03 -4.33 6.40
C LYS A 17 -16.13 -3.26 6.33
N MET A 18 -15.79 -2.01 6.67
CA MET A 18 -16.73 -0.89 6.72
C MET A 18 -16.65 0.02 5.48
N VAL A 19 -15.84 -0.34 4.48
CA VAL A 19 -15.65 0.49 3.28
C VAL A 19 -16.88 0.52 2.38
N ARG A 20 -17.79 -0.46 2.51
CA ARG A 20 -19.00 -0.55 1.70
C ARG A 20 -20.24 -0.26 2.54
N SER A 21 -21.23 0.37 1.90
CA SER A 21 -22.59 0.43 2.42
C SER A 21 -23.19 -0.97 2.48
N GLU A 22 -23.76 -1.37 3.61
CA GLU A 22 -24.49 -2.64 3.73
C GLU A 22 -25.77 -2.65 2.88
N GLU A 23 -26.35 -1.48 2.62
CA GLU A 23 -27.60 -1.32 1.87
C GLU A 23 -27.38 -1.30 0.35
N THR A 24 -26.39 -0.53 -0.11
CA THR A 24 -26.17 -0.27 -1.55
C THR A 24 -24.96 -1.00 -2.13
N GLY A 25 -24.05 -1.49 -1.29
CA GLY A 25 -22.76 -2.07 -1.72
C GLY A 25 -21.75 -1.07 -2.26
N GLU A 26 -22.13 0.20 -2.36
CA GLU A 26 -21.29 1.29 -2.87
C GLU A 26 -20.14 1.59 -1.91
N MET A 27 -19.01 1.99 -2.48
CA MET A 27 -17.86 2.42 -1.70
C MET A 27 -18.13 3.75 -0.99
N LEU A 28 -17.89 3.76 0.32
CA LEU A 28 -18.02 4.94 1.17
C LEU A 28 -16.68 5.67 1.25
N THR A 29 -16.66 6.94 0.85
CA THR A 29 -15.46 7.77 0.79
C THR A 29 -14.77 7.93 2.14
N GLU A 30 -15.51 8.23 3.21
CA GLU A 30 -14.94 8.47 4.55
C GLU A 30 -14.23 7.23 5.14
N PRO A 31 -14.87 6.05 5.20
CA PRO A 31 -14.19 4.81 5.58
C PRO A 31 -12.97 4.47 4.72
N PHE A 32 -13.07 4.67 3.39
CA PHE A 32 -11.95 4.43 2.47
C PHE A 32 -10.75 5.34 2.78
N LEU A 33 -10.98 6.65 2.98
CA LEU A 33 -9.92 7.60 3.32
C LEU A 33 -9.29 7.30 4.68
N HIS A 34 -10.06 6.78 5.64
CA HIS A 34 -9.51 6.32 6.92
C HIS A 34 -8.61 5.10 6.78
N VAL A 35 -8.98 4.13 5.95
CA VAL A 35 -8.10 2.99 5.61
C VAL A 35 -6.80 3.51 4.98
N CYS A 36 -6.88 4.43 4.02
CA CYS A 36 -5.69 5.04 3.42
C CYS A 36 -4.78 5.71 4.46
N LYS A 37 -5.35 6.47 5.41
CA LYS A 37 -4.59 7.12 6.50
C LYS A 37 -3.90 6.11 7.42
N LEU A 38 -4.57 5.01 7.76
CA LEU A 38 -4.00 3.96 8.62
C LEU A 38 -2.86 3.19 7.96
N ILE A 39 -2.92 3.05 6.64
CA ILE A 39 -1.88 2.39 5.84
C ILE A 39 -0.64 3.31 5.68
N LEU A 40 -0.80 4.62 5.83
CA LEU A 40 0.22 5.64 5.56
C LEU A 40 0.92 6.27 6.79
N PRO A 41 1.32 5.60 7.89
CA PRO A 41 2.03 6.30 8.97
C PRO A 41 3.44 6.82 8.65
N VAL A 42 3.88 6.92 7.38
CA VAL A 42 5.24 7.42 7.01
C VAL A 42 5.29 8.36 5.80
N VAL A 43 4.19 8.73 5.14
CA VAL A 43 4.31 9.46 3.85
C VAL A 43 3.53 10.78 3.81
N GLY A 44 4.04 11.76 4.54
CA GLY A 44 3.57 13.16 4.53
C GLY A 44 3.97 13.98 3.30
N VAL A 45 4.31 13.36 2.15
CA VAL A 45 4.72 14.08 0.92
C VAL A 45 4.17 13.37 -0.33
N LEU A 46 2.89 13.03 -0.38
CA LEU A 46 2.35 12.28 -1.52
C LEU A 46 1.42 13.08 -2.42
N ARG A 47 1.70 12.89 -3.71
CA ARG A 47 1.17 13.63 -4.86
C ARG A 47 0.00 12.90 -5.53
N SER A 48 -0.16 11.58 -5.34
CA SER A 48 -1.31 10.79 -5.86
C SER A 48 -1.55 9.48 -5.07
N PRO A 49 -2.40 9.49 -4.01
CA PRO A 49 -2.60 8.38 -3.07
C PRO A 49 -2.89 7.02 -3.75
N LYS A 50 -3.41 7.04 -4.97
CA LYS A 50 -3.65 5.86 -5.79
C LYS A 50 -2.36 5.07 -6.10
N ALA A 51 -1.32 5.76 -6.59
CA ALA A 51 -0.10 5.11 -7.06
C ALA A 51 0.75 4.55 -5.91
N GLU A 52 0.70 5.19 -4.74
CA GLU A 52 1.40 4.65 -3.55
C GLU A 52 0.67 3.44 -2.96
N MET A 53 -0.66 3.43 -3.01
CA MET A 53 -1.44 2.24 -2.64
C MET A 53 -1.17 1.08 -3.62
N ASP A 54 -1.04 1.35 -4.92
CA ASP A 54 -0.62 0.36 -5.92
C ASP A 54 0.78 -0.20 -5.59
N PHE A 55 1.71 0.67 -5.20
CA PHE A 55 3.06 0.26 -4.80
C PHE A 55 3.04 -0.65 -3.57
N LEU A 56 2.25 -0.32 -2.56
CA LEU A 56 2.18 -1.11 -1.34
C LEU A 56 1.61 -2.51 -1.61
N VAL A 57 0.51 -2.58 -2.38
CA VAL A 57 -0.08 -3.87 -2.79
C VAL A 57 0.93 -4.71 -3.57
N GLU A 58 1.70 -4.09 -4.48
CA GLU A 58 2.71 -4.80 -5.25
C GLU A 58 3.91 -5.26 -4.40
N LEU A 59 4.35 -4.43 -3.46
CA LEU A 59 5.43 -4.76 -2.52
C LEU A 59 5.05 -5.97 -1.67
N PHE A 60 3.85 -5.94 -1.11
CA PHE A 60 3.33 -7.02 -0.30
C PHE A 60 3.16 -8.34 -1.06
N ARG A 61 2.64 -8.29 -2.29
CA ARG A 61 2.62 -9.48 -3.17
C ARG A 61 4.03 -9.99 -3.46
N SER A 62 4.95 -9.10 -3.81
CA SER A 62 6.36 -9.47 -4.06
C SER A 62 7.01 -10.11 -2.83
N LEU A 63 6.66 -9.66 -1.63
CA LEU A 63 7.15 -10.26 -0.39
C LEU A 63 6.53 -11.66 -0.18
N LEU A 64 5.24 -11.88 -0.43
CA LEU A 64 4.66 -13.23 -0.29
C LEU A 64 5.17 -14.20 -1.37
N ASP A 65 5.11 -13.79 -2.64
CA ASP A 65 5.36 -14.66 -3.79
C ASP A 65 6.85 -15.00 -3.97
N HIS A 66 7.73 -14.16 -3.45
CA HIS A 66 9.18 -14.29 -3.60
C HIS A 66 9.90 -14.22 -2.25
N PRO A 67 9.86 -15.29 -1.45
CA PRO A 67 10.50 -15.32 -0.14
C PRO A 67 12.03 -15.19 -0.20
N ASP A 68 12.64 -15.50 -1.34
CA ASP A 68 14.07 -15.42 -1.64
C ASP A 68 14.54 -14.00 -2.02
N TRP A 69 13.63 -13.08 -2.33
CA TRP A 69 14.02 -11.73 -2.74
C TRP A 69 14.50 -10.89 -1.57
N SER A 70 15.56 -10.12 -1.81
CA SER A 70 15.96 -9.04 -0.91
C SER A 70 14.91 -7.93 -0.88
N MET A 71 14.89 -7.16 0.21
CA MET A 71 14.01 -6.00 0.34
C MET A 71 14.22 -5.00 -0.81
N SER A 72 15.48 -4.75 -1.19
CA SER A 72 15.79 -3.84 -2.28
C SER A 72 15.23 -4.31 -3.62
N ARG A 73 15.25 -5.62 -3.91
CA ARG A 73 14.68 -6.18 -5.13
C ARG A 73 13.15 -6.01 -5.13
N ALA A 74 12.48 -6.39 -4.04
CA ALA A 74 11.03 -6.27 -3.90
C ALA A 74 10.57 -4.81 -4.04
N CYS A 75 11.24 -3.86 -3.37
CA CYS A 75 10.97 -2.43 -3.51
C CYS A 75 11.18 -1.95 -4.96
N THR A 76 12.27 -2.37 -5.61
CA THR A 76 12.59 -1.91 -6.97
C THR A 76 11.59 -2.39 -8.01
N VAL A 77 11.19 -3.66 -7.95
CA VAL A 77 10.17 -4.22 -8.85
C VAL A 77 8.83 -3.50 -8.66
N SER A 78 8.40 -3.34 -7.40
CA SER A 78 7.14 -2.69 -7.05
C SER A 78 7.11 -1.22 -7.49
N TYR A 79 8.21 -0.50 -7.29
CA TYR A 79 8.36 0.90 -7.69
C TYR A 79 8.27 1.06 -9.22
N ASN A 80 8.99 0.24 -9.98
CA ASN A 80 8.97 0.29 -11.43
C ASN A 80 7.55 0.06 -12.00
N LYS A 81 6.77 -0.80 -11.34
CA LYS A 81 5.39 -1.12 -11.76
C LYS A 81 4.39 -0.03 -11.40
N ALA A 82 4.46 0.50 -10.16
CA ALA A 82 3.41 1.34 -9.61
C ALA A 82 3.71 2.85 -9.64
N LEU A 83 4.95 3.27 -9.36
CA LEU A 83 5.28 4.69 -9.10
C LEU A 83 6.10 5.36 -10.19
N LYS A 84 6.98 4.62 -10.88
CA LYS A 84 7.96 5.21 -11.80
C LYS A 84 7.36 6.09 -12.89
N LYS A 85 6.19 5.73 -13.43
CA LYS A 85 5.51 6.54 -14.46
C LYS A 85 4.96 7.87 -13.95
N TRP A 86 4.73 7.97 -12.64
CA TRP A 86 4.19 9.15 -11.96
C TRP A 86 5.28 10.03 -11.37
N HIS A 87 6.45 9.47 -11.09
CA HIS A 87 7.58 10.22 -10.58
C HIS A 87 8.32 10.94 -11.72
N GLY A 88 8.51 12.25 -11.57
CA GLY A 88 9.46 13.00 -12.39
C GLY A 88 10.90 12.49 -12.21
N TRP A 89 11.81 13.00 -13.03
CA TRP A 89 13.21 12.55 -13.03
C TRP A 89 13.90 12.72 -11.65
N LEU A 90 13.57 13.78 -10.91
CA LEU A 90 14.10 14.04 -9.56
C LEU A 90 13.72 12.92 -8.57
N MET A 91 12.42 12.63 -8.43
CA MET A 91 11.93 11.58 -7.52
C MET A 91 12.32 10.18 -7.98
N SER A 92 12.53 9.96 -9.28
CA SER A 92 13.03 8.70 -9.79
C SER A 92 14.52 8.48 -9.47
N SER A 93 15.31 9.55 -9.50
CA SER A 93 16.75 9.48 -9.21
C SER A 93 17.07 9.27 -7.72
N SER A 94 16.20 9.69 -6.81
CA SER A 94 16.38 9.52 -5.37
C SER A 94 15.95 8.14 -4.85
N PHE A 95 15.09 7.42 -5.59
CA PHE A 95 14.55 6.13 -5.16
C PHE A 95 15.61 5.07 -4.81
N PRO A 96 16.69 4.84 -5.61
CA PRO A 96 17.72 3.87 -5.25
C PRO A 96 18.45 4.19 -3.95
N VAL A 97 18.53 5.46 -3.56
CA VAL A 97 19.12 5.89 -2.29
C VAL A 97 18.16 5.58 -1.14
N ALA A 98 16.87 5.90 -1.31
CA ALA A 98 15.84 5.60 -0.30
C ALA A 98 15.76 4.09 0.00
N VAL A 99 15.88 3.24 -1.03
CA VAL A 99 15.88 1.78 -0.90
C VAL A 99 17.10 1.24 -0.13
N LYS A 100 18.18 2.01 0.02
CA LYS A 100 19.32 1.58 0.87
C LYS A 100 19.07 1.82 2.36
N ILE A 101 18.07 2.64 2.70
CA ILE A 101 17.75 3.02 4.08
C ILE A 101 16.66 2.12 4.65
N VAL A 102 15.88 1.43 3.80
CA VAL A 102 14.87 0.49 4.30
C VAL A 102 15.53 -0.68 5.04
N PRO A 103 14.86 -1.24 6.07
CA PRO A 103 15.39 -2.39 6.80
C PRO A 103 15.64 -3.58 5.86
N ASP A 104 16.49 -4.52 6.28
CA ASP A 104 16.53 -5.81 5.63
C ASP A 104 15.16 -6.50 5.73
N ARG A 105 14.92 -7.44 4.82
CA ARG A 105 13.62 -8.10 4.70
C ARG A 105 13.16 -8.72 6.02
N LYS A 106 14.04 -9.45 6.70
CA LYS A 106 13.68 -10.16 7.94
C LYS A 106 13.26 -9.13 8.99
N LYS A 107 14.06 -8.08 9.17
CA LYS A 107 13.74 -7.02 10.12
C LYS A 107 12.45 -6.28 9.77
N PHE A 108 12.22 -6.02 8.48
CA PHE A 108 10.98 -5.40 8.03
C PHE A 108 9.76 -6.26 8.39
N MET A 109 9.77 -7.56 8.04
CA MET A 109 8.68 -8.49 8.33
C MET A 109 8.42 -8.65 9.83
N GLU A 110 9.47 -8.66 10.66
CA GLU A 110 9.36 -8.67 12.13
C GLU A 110 8.67 -7.40 12.65
N ILE A 111 9.04 -6.22 12.14
CA ILE A 111 8.45 -4.94 12.55
C ILE A 111 6.96 -4.90 12.23
N ILE A 112 6.58 -5.29 11.01
CA ILE A 112 5.17 -5.22 10.58
C ILE A 112 4.33 -6.37 11.15
N GLY A 113 4.95 -7.49 11.49
CA GLY A 113 4.26 -8.66 12.06
C GLY A 113 3.91 -8.53 13.53
N GLY A 114 4.73 -7.84 14.33
CA GLY A 114 4.49 -7.73 15.77
C GLY A 114 4.33 -9.12 16.40
N SER A 115 3.21 -9.36 17.06
CA SER A 115 2.86 -10.66 17.65
C SER A 115 1.93 -11.53 16.77
N GLY A 116 1.59 -11.10 15.55
CA GLY A 116 0.63 -11.75 14.67
C GLY A 116 1.24 -12.51 13.48
N ASP A 117 0.37 -13.19 12.71
CA ASP A 117 0.74 -13.81 11.43
C ASP A 117 0.70 -12.79 10.30
N ILE A 118 1.87 -12.22 10.01
CA ILE A 118 2.00 -11.21 8.96
C ILE A 118 1.72 -11.72 7.56
N ASN A 119 2.03 -12.98 7.26
CA ASN A 119 1.86 -13.46 5.89
C ASN A 119 0.38 -13.62 5.56
N ALA A 120 -0.40 -14.17 6.50
CA ALA A 120 -1.85 -14.26 6.38
C ALA A 120 -2.52 -12.88 6.30
N ASP A 121 -2.06 -11.93 7.11
CA ASP A 121 -2.61 -10.56 7.10
C ASP A 121 -2.23 -9.81 5.80
N ILE A 122 -1.03 -10.03 5.25
CA ILE A 122 -0.66 -9.48 3.93
C ILE A 122 -1.53 -10.08 2.82
N GLU A 123 -1.75 -11.40 2.84
CA GLU A 123 -2.59 -12.07 1.85
C GLU A 123 -4.02 -11.51 1.90
N THR A 124 -4.58 -11.42 3.10
CA THR A 124 -5.92 -10.85 3.33
C THR A 124 -5.98 -9.39 2.89
N PHE A 125 -4.94 -8.60 3.18
CA PHE A 125 -4.84 -7.22 2.75
C PHE A 125 -4.85 -7.11 1.23
N CYS A 126 -4.01 -7.87 0.54
CA CYS A 126 -3.89 -7.82 -0.93
C CYS A 126 -5.15 -8.32 -1.64
N THR A 127 -5.84 -9.32 -1.09
CA THR A 127 -7.09 -9.86 -1.65
C THR A 127 -8.28 -8.93 -1.42
N THR A 128 -8.33 -8.24 -0.28
CA THR A 128 -9.43 -7.33 0.08
C THR A 128 -9.24 -5.94 -0.51
N PHE A 129 -8.04 -5.38 -0.42
CA PHE A 129 -7.78 -3.99 -0.77
C PHE A 129 -7.61 -3.76 -2.27
N ALA A 130 -7.04 -4.71 -3.01
CA ALA A 130 -6.80 -4.51 -4.44
C ALA A 130 -8.09 -4.31 -5.27
N PRO A 131 -9.20 -5.04 -5.02
CA PRO A 131 -10.47 -4.76 -5.68
C PRO A 131 -11.04 -3.37 -5.33
N ILE A 132 -10.93 -2.95 -4.06
CA ILE A 132 -11.35 -1.60 -3.61
C ILE A 132 -10.53 -0.53 -4.35
N LEU A 133 -9.22 -0.71 -4.41
CA LEU A 133 -8.32 0.21 -5.11
C LEU A 133 -8.63 0.26 -6.61
N GLN A 134 -8.93 -0.88 -7.24
CA GLN A 134 -9.33 -0.94 -8.65
C GLN A 134 -10.66 -0.21 -8.93
N GLU A 135 -11.62 -0.29 -8.03
CA GLU A 135 -12.87 0.47 -8.15
C GLU A 135 -12.61 1.98 -8.09
N ASN A 136 -11.72 2.42 -7.19
CA ASN A 136 -11.26 3.82 -7.17
C ASN A 136 -10.56 4.21 -8.49
N HIS A 137 -9.77 3.32 -9.09
CA HIS A 137 -9.17 3.58 -10.41
C HIS A 137 -10.24 3.81 -11.49
N LYS A 138 -11.26 2.95 -11.52
CA LYS A 138 -12.37 3.07 -12.48
C LYS A 138 -13.13 4.38 -12.29
N PHE A 139 -13.37 4.76 -11.03
CA PHE A 139 -13.99 6.03 -10.70
C PHE A 139 -13.15 7.21 -11.20
N LEU A 140 -11.87 7.30 -10.83
CA LEU A 140 -10.98 8.38 -11.27
C LEU A 140 -10.89 8.48 -12.80
N ALA A 141 -10.82 7.34 -13.49
CA ALA A 141 -10.82 7.31 -14.96
C ALA A 141 -12.16 7.83 -15.53
N SER A 142 -13.30 7.46 -14.92
CA SER A 142 -14.61 7.92 -15.37
C SER A 142 -14.80 9.43 -15.28
N VAL A 143 -14.04 10.10 -14.43
CA VAL A 143 -14.04 11.57 -14.27
C VAL A 143 -12.78 12.24 -14.86
N GLY A 144 -11.94 11.51 -15.58
CA GLY A 144 -10.73 12.03 -16.25
C GLY A 144 -9.60 12.48 -15.32
N LEU A 145 -9.55 11.92 -14.10
CA LEU A 145 -8.55 12.24 -13.07
C LEU A 145 -7.49 11.14 -12.91
N ASP A 146 -7.49 10.11 -13.75
CA ASP A 146 -6.59 8.96 -13.68
C ASP A 146 -5.15 9.27 -14.09
N ASP A 147 -4.94 10.29 -14.93
CA ASP A 147 -3.61 10.71 -15.42
C ASP A 147 -3.08 12.01 -14.79
N LEU A 148 -3.73 12.52 -13.73
CA LEU A 148 -3.27 13.71 -13.03
C LEU A 148 -1.93 13.46 -12.31
N LYS A 149 -0.84 13.77 -13.01
CA LYS A 149 0.43 14.09 -12.40
C LYS A 149 0.24 15.44 -11.73
N SER A 150 0.29 15.50 -10.40
CA SER A 150 0.36 16.81 -9.78
C SER A 150 1.66 17.49 -10.25
N SER A 151 1.61 18.81 -10.46
CA SER A 151 2.71 19.70 -10.85
C SER A 151 3.56 20.15 -9.67
#